data_AF-A0A4U3LR59-F1
#
_entry.id   AF-A0A4U3LR59-F1
#
_cell.length_a   1.000
_cell.length_b   1.000
_cell.length_c   1.000
_cell.angle_alpha   90.00
_cell.angle_beta   90.00
_cell.angle_gamma   90.00
#
_symmetry.space_group_name_H-M   'P 1'
#
loop_
_entity.id
_entity.type
_entity.pdbx_description
1 polymer ?
#
loop_
_entity_poly.entity_id
_entity_poly.type
_entity_poly.pdbx_seq_one_letter_code
_entity_poly.pdbx_strand_id
1 'polypeptide(L)'
;MSPSGSSTPTTASDRIPFEFATSMRVESCGLPSTTNRSEGGADMIGEAEAQLAAVGQALARSVPSGWQQLELKVSGAGGMTRTIVAATCEDGTVDRECELDDDGEDAAAELREAMYQERKGTWYNARLTLDRSGQLDAEFDYENPPFDGDADRGLLIEDERLFPRDADSLPDWHPSRER
;
A
#
# COMPACT_ATOMS: atom_id res chain seq x y z
N MET A 1 38.11 46.56 -9.16
CA MET A 1 37.01 46.09 -8.28
C MET A 1 36.51 44.79 -8.87
N SER A 2 36.60 43.69 -8.12
CA SER A 2 36.04 42.37 -8.48
C SER A 2 34.51 42.44 -8.63
N PRO A 3 33.88 41.45 -9.28
CA PRO A 3 33.45 40.29 -8.50
C PRO A 3 33.70 38.92 -9.17
N SER A 4 34.21 38.01 -8.33
CA SER A 4 33.95 36.56 -8.35
C SER A 4 32.44 36.32 -8.10
N GLY A 5 31.80 35.22 -8.46
CA GLY A 5 32.21 33.94 -9.00
C GLY A 5 30.96 33.14 -9.36
N SER A 6 31.20 32.01 -10.03
CA SER A 6 30.22 31.07 -10.58
C SER A 6 29.11 30.63 -9.63
N SER A 7 27.91 30.44 -10.16
CA SER A 7 26.93 29.46 -9.66
C SER A 7 25.92 29.12 -10.76
N THR A 8 26.17 28.02 -11.46
CA THR A 8 25.16 27.07 -11.98
C THR A 8 25.84 25.68 -11.97
N PRO A 9 25.10 24.55 -11.97
CA PRO A 9 23.64 24.40 -12.09
C PRO A 9 22.99 23.59 -10.94
N THR A 10 21.79 23.98 -10.51
CA THR A 10 20.88 23.02 -9.85
C THR A 10 20.29 22.14 -10.94
N THR A 11 20.65 20.86 -10.90
CA THR A 11 20.13 19.78 -11.74
C THR A 11 18.62 19.92 -11.89
N ALA A 12 18.20 20.09 -13.15
CA ALA A 12 16.83 19.91 -13.55
C ALA A 12 16.42 18.49 -13.16
N SER A 13 15.42 18.41 -12.28
CA SER A 13 14.69 17.20 -11.93
C SER A 13 14.10 16.65 -13.24
N ASP A 14 14.83 15.72 -13.86
CA ASP A 14 14.40 15.01 -15.06
C ASP A 14 13.35 13.98 -14.62
N ARG A 15 12.13 14.49 -14.40
CA ARG A 15 10.94 13.67 -14.24
C ARG A 15 10.63 13.10 -15.62
N ILE A 16 11.14 11.90 -15.90
CA ILE A 16 10.83 11.15 -17.11
C ILE A 16 9.31 10.92 -17.15
N PRO A 17 8.62 11.13 -18.29
CA PRO A 17 7.25 10.70 -18.46
C PRO A 17 7.22 9.16 -18.50
N PHE A 18 6.87 8.54 -17.37
CA PHE A 18 6.67 7.10 -17.28
C PHE A 18 5.31 6.76 -17.91
N GLU A 19 5.31 6.23 -19.13
CA GLU A 19 4.10 5.65 -19.71
C GLU A 19 3.81 4.32 -19.01
N PHE A 20 2.98 4.39 -17.97
CA PHE A 20 2.43 3.23 -17.28
C PHE A 20 1.59 2.41 -18.25
N ALA A 21 2.17 1.36 -18.83
CA ALA A 21 1.38 0.26 -19.36
C ALA A 21 0.86 -0.54 -18.16
N THR A 22 -0.35 -0.22 -17.70
CA THR A 22 -1.08 -1.02 -16.70
C THR A 22 -1.20 -2.45 -17.23
N SER A 23 -0.27 -3.29 -16.82
CA SER A 23 -0.35 -4.73 -16.93
C SER A 23 -0.31 -5.24 -15.50
N MET A 24 -1.37 -4.89 -14.77
CA MET A 24 -1.62 -5.36 -13.40
C MET A 24 -1.78 -6.87 -13.48
N ARG A 25 -0.80 -7.60 -12.96
CA ARG A 25 -0.95 -9.02 -12.69
C ARG A 25 -1.12 -9.17 -11.19
N VAL A 26 -2.37 -9.15 -10.73
CA VAL A 26 -2.68 -9.67 -9.40
C VAL A 26 -2.44 -11.19 -9.50
N GLU A 27 -1.29 -11.68 -9.03
CA GLU A 27 -1.04 -13.11 -8.98
C GLU A 27 -1.90 -13.71 -7.86
N SER A 28 -3.15 -14.00 -8.24
CA SER A 28 -4.07 -14.88 -7.55
C SER A 28 -4.22 -14.58 -6.05
N CYS A 29 -4.82 -13.43 -5.72
CA CYS A 29 -5.72 -13.41 -4.56
C CYS A 29 -6.64 -14.64 -4.68
N GLY A 30 -6.72 -15.46 -3.62
CA GLY A 30 -7.72 -16.50 -3.46
C GLY A 30 -9.12 -15.91 -3.40
N LEU A 31 -9.56 -15.32 -4.50
CA LEU A 31 -10.89 -14.79 -4.73
C LEU A 31 -11.83 -15.99 -4.83
N PRO A 32 -12.87 -16.08 -3.99
CA PRO A 32 -13.87 -17.12 -4.17
C PRO A 32 -14.51 -16.92 -5.54
N SER A 33 -14.44 -17.95 -6.38
CA SER A 33 -15.23 -18.06 -7.60
C SER A 33 -16.70 -18.20 -7.23
N THR A 34 -17.37 -17.10 -6.94
CA THR A 34 -18.84 -17.09 -6.82
C THR A 34 -19.41 -16.40 -8.04
N THR A 35 -19.74 -17.24 -9.02
CA THR A 35 -20.87 -16.96 -9.91
C THR A 35 -22.09 -16.73 -9.03
N ASN A 36 -22.43 -15.48 -8.76
CA ASN A 36 -23.83 -15.09 -8.65
C ASN A 36 -24.00 -13.63 -9.05
N ARG A 37 -24.87 -13.43 -10.05
CA ARG A 37 -25.24 -12.13 -10.62
C ARG A 37 -25.92 -11.31 -9.53
N SER A 38 -25.26 -10.27 -9.05
CA SER A 38 -25.85 -9.15 -8.33
C SER A 38 -25.01 -7.91 -8.67
N GLU A 39 -25.65 -6.90 -9.23
CA GLU A 39 -25.06 -5.70 -9.85
C GLU A 39 -24.39 -4.73 -8.84
N GLY A 40 -23.83 -5.25 -7.74
CA GLY A 40 -23.09 -4.47 -6.73
C GLY A 40 -21.74 -5.07 -6.31
N GLY A 41 -21.36 -6.25 -6.83
CA GLY A 41 -20.05 -6.87 -6.54
C GLY A 41 -18.94 -6.50 -7.53
N ALA A 42 -19.30 -5.96 -8.70
CA ALA A 42 -18.33 -5.55 -9.73
C ALA A 42 -17.69 -4.19 -9.42
N ASP A 43 -18.44 -3.28 -8.79
CA ASP A 43 -17.94 -1.96 -8.40
C ASP A 43 -16.87 -2.04 -7.29
N MET A 44 -17.03 -2.93 -6.30
CA MET A 44 -16.06 -3.06 -5.20
C MET A 44 -14.69 -3.59 -5.66
N ILE A 45 -14.66 -4.50 -6.64
CA ILE A 45 -13.41 -5.00 -7.22
C ILE A 45 -12.73 -3.89 -8.02
N GLY A 46 -13.50 -3.11 -8.78
CA GLY A 46 -12.98 -1.97 -9.54
C GLY A 46 -12.42 -0.85 -8.64
N GLU A 47 -13.03 -0.63 -7.48
CA GLU A 47 -12.59 0.40 -6.52
C GLU A 47 -11.27 0.01 -5.85
N ALA A 48 -11.11 -1.26 -5.45
CA ALA A 48 -9.83 -1.77 -4.96
C ALA A 48 -8.73 -1.74 -6.03
N GLU A 49 -9.04 -2.10 -7.28
CA GLU A 49 -8.10 -1.99 -8.40
C GLU A 49 -7.68 -0.54 -8.70
N ALA A 50 -8.62 0.40 -8.63
CA ALA A 50 -8.35 1.82 -8.79
C ALA A 50 -7.40 2.34 -7.70
N GLN A 51 -7.63 1.92 -6.45
CA GLN A 51 -6.83 2.37 -5.31
C GLN A 51 -5.44 1.75 -5.35
N LEU A 52 -5.33 0.49 -5.78
CA LEU A 52 -4.04 -0.16 -6.02
C LEU A 52 -3.24 0.57 -7.11
N ALA A 53 -3.90 0.98 -8.19
CA ALA A 53 -3.27 1.78 -9.24
C ALA A 53 -2.83 3.16 -8.72
N ALA A 54 -3.65 3.83 -7.90
CA ALA A 54 -3.33 5.11 -7.31
C ALA A 54 -2.09 5.02 -6.39
N VAL A 55 -2.01 3.98 -5.55
CA VAL A 55 -0.84 3.71 -4.70
C VAL A 55 0.40 3.43 -5.55
N GLY A 56 0.29 2.62 -6.60
CA GLY A 56 1.40 2.36 -7.53
C GLY A 56 1.93 3.63 -8.22
N GLN A 57 1.02 4.53 -8.62
CA GLN A 57 1.41 5.83 -9.18
C GLN A 57 2.07 6.72 -8.13
N ALA A 58 1.57 6.74 -6.89
CA ALA A 58 2.19 7.49 -5.80
C ALA A 58 3.60 6.99 -5.48
N LEU A 59 3.80 5.67 -5.45
CA LEU A 59 5.11 5.03 -5.31
C LEU A 59 6.10 5.51 -6.37
N ALA A 60 5.70 5.50 -7.64
CA ALA A 60 6.59 5.95 -8.72
C ALA A 60 6.91 7.46 -8.65
N ARG A 61 6.02 8.28 -8.06
CA ARG A 61 6.30 9.71 -7.83
C ARG A 61 7.24 9.95 -6.65
N SER A 62 7.28 9.04 -5.67
CA SER A 62 8.05 9.20 -4.43
C SER A 62 9.57 9.09 -4.61
N VAL A 63 10.04 8.54 -5.72
CA VAL A 63 11.45 8.15 -5.87
C VAL A 63 12.24 8.97 -6.91
N PRO A 64 13.53 9.26 -6.63
CA PRO A 64 14.43 9.86 -7.62
C PRO A 64 14.83 8.85 -8.70
N SER A 65 15.41 9.30 -9.81
CA SER A 65 15.88 8.40 -10.88
C SER A 65 16.97 7.43 -10.37
N GLY A 66 17.03 6.22 -10.95
CA GLY A 66 18.07 5.22 -10.62
C GLY A 66 17.63 4.06 -9.70
N TRP A 67 16.33 3.85 -9.48
CA TRP A 67 15.79 2.70 -8.75
C TRP A 67 15.53 1.49 -9.66
N GLN A 68 15.62 0.28 -9.12
CA GLN A 68 15.28 -1.00 -9.77
C GLN A 68 13.97 -1.58 -9.25
N GLN A 69 13.72 -1.44 -7.95
CA GLN A 69 12.53 -1.96 -7.29
C GLN A 69 12.14 -1.06 -6.13
N LEU A 70 10.84 -0.79 -5.99
CA LEU A 70 10.25 -0.11 -4.85
C LEU A 70 9.43 -1.10 -4.05
N GLU A 71 9.55 -1.00 -2.73
CA GLU A 71 8.72 -1.75 -1.79
C GLU A 71 7.96 -0.75 -0.91
N LEU A 72 6.64 -0.91 -0.85
CA LEU A 72 5.79 -0.25 0.13
C LEU A 72 5.31 -1.28 1.14
N LYS A 73 5.51 -0.98 2.41
CA LYS A 73 4.82 -1.67 3.51
C LYS A 73 3.71 -0.77 4.02
N VAL A 74 2.53 -1.35 4.15
CA VAL A 74 1.39 -0.71 4.80
C VAL A 74 1.04 -1.52 6.03
N SER A 75 0.87 -0.86 7.16
CA SER A 75 0.27 -1.43 8.37
C SER A 75 -0.87 -0.55 8.80
N GLY A 76 -2.00 -1.12 9.20
CA GLY A 76 -3.11 -0.33 9.70
C GLY A 76 -3.93 -1.04 10.77
N ALA A 77 -4.57 -0.22 11.60
CA ALA A 77 -5.60 -0.63 12.54
C ALA A 77 -6.50 0.56 12.86
N GLY A 78 -7.82 0.33 12.85
CA GLY A 78 -8.80 1.38 13.13
C GLY A 78 -8.74 2.45 12.06
N GLY A 79 -8.75 3.72 12.48
CA GLY A 79 -8.53 4.85 11.57
C GLY A 79 -7.05 5.18 11.29
N MET A 80 -6.10 4.36 11.74
CA MET A 80 -4.67 4.63 11.58
C MET A 80 -4.07 3.71 10.50
N THR A 81 -3.39 4.33 9.54
CA THR A 81 -2.57 3.68 8.52
C THR A 81 -1.15 4.23 8.62
N ARG A 82 -0.15 3.35 8.48
CA ARG A 82 1.26 3.71 8.41
C ARG A 82 1.86 3.12 7.15
N THR A 83 2.58 3.96 6.42
CA THR A 83 3.29 3.58 5.20
C THR A 83 4.80 3.67 5.43
N ILE A 84 5.55 2.74 4.83
CA ILE A 84 7.01 2.76 4.81
C ILE A 84 7.45 2.41 3.39
N VAL A 85 8.20 3.30 2.75
CA VAL A 85 8.74 3.08 1.40
C VAL A 85 10.23 2.72 1.51
N ALA A 86 10.64 1.74 0.70
CA ALA A 86 12.04 1.40 0.49
C ALA A 86 12.33 1.31 -1.01
N ALA A 87 13.30 2.07 -1.48
CA ALA A 87 13.74 2.05 -2.87
C ALA A 87 15.09 1.33 -2.99
N THR A 88 15.15 0.29 -3.81
CA THR A 88 16.40 -0.40 -4.13
C THR A 88 16.99 0.18 -5.40
N CYS A 89 18.19 0.77 -5.32
CA CYS A 89 18.92 1.37 -6.43
C CYS A 89 19.64 0.33 -7.30
N GLU A 90 20.09 0.72 -8.50
CA GLU A 90 20.82 -0.19 -9.41
C GLU A 90 22.13 -0.73 -8.83
N ASP A 91 22.76 0.04 -7.95
CA ASP A 91 23.98 -0.38 -7.24
C ASP A 91 23.70 -1.31 -6.03
N GLY A 92 22.43 -1.58 -5.74
CA GLY A 92 21.98 -2.44 -4.64
C GLY A 92 21.79 -1.71 -3.30
N THR A 93 22.09 -0.41 -3.21
CA THR A 93 21.75 0.40 -2.03
C THR A 93 20.24 0.49 -1.85
N VAL A 94 19.79 0.47 -0.59
CA VAL A 94 18.38 0.64 -0.22
C VAL A 94 18.19 2.00 0.45
N ASP A 95 17.50 2.89 -0.24
CA ASP A 95 17.02 4.17 0.27
C ASP A 95 15.70 3.97 1.03
N ARG A 96 15.60 4.58 2.22
CA ARG A 96 14.40 4.52 3.10
C ARG A 96 13.96 5.92 3.52
N GLU A 97 14.47 6.96 2.88
CA GLU A 97 14.08 8.34 3.08
C GLU A 97 12.91 8.73 2.17
N CYS A 98 12.48 7.83 1.29
CA CYS A 98 11.30 8.01 0.46
C CYS A 98 10.00 7.86 1.29
N GLU A 99 8.98 8.62 0.92
CA GLU A 99 7.66 8.61 1.53
C GLU A 99 6.59 8.79 0.46
N LEU A 100 5.37 8.30 0.72
CA LEU A 100 4.24 8.63 -0.12
C LEU A 100 3.82 10.08 0.14
N ASP A 101 3.35 10.74 -0.90
CA ASP A 101 2.63 12.01 -0.76
C ASP A 101 1.23 11.75 -0.18
N ASP A 102 0.56 12.79 0.32
CA ASP A 102 -0.76 12.71 0.98
C ASP A 102 -1.77 11.88 0.15
N ASP A 103 -1.86 12.14 -1.16
CA ASP A 103 -2.76 11.39 -2.07
C ASP A 103 -2.47 9.88 -2.08
N GLY A 104 -1.21 9.49 -1.89
CA GLY A 104 -0.78 8.08 -1.85
C GLY A 104 -1.09 7.42 -0.51
N GLU A 105 -0.99 8.16 0.59
CA GLU A 105 -1.39 7.68 1.91
C GLU A 105 -2.91 7.50 2.00
N ASP A 106 -3.67 8.46 1.49
CA ASP A 106 -5.13 8.37 1.36
C ASP A 106 -5.51 7.17 0.50
N ALA A 107 -4.88 6.98 -0.67
CA ALA A 107 -5.14 5.82 -1.52
C ALA A 107 -4.85 4.47 -0.82
N ALA A 108 -3.84 4.41 0.05
CA ALA A 108 -3.53 3.21 0.82
C ALA A 108 -4.57 2.93 1.92
N ALA A 109 -5.12 3.98 2.55
CA ALA A 109 -6.22 3.86 3.50
C ALA A 109 -7.51 3.41 2.79
N GLU A 110 -7.86 4.04 1.67
CA GLU A 110 -9.04 3.71 0.88
C GLU A 110 -8.94 2.29 0.28
N LEU A 111 -7.74 1.82 -0.09
CA LEU A 111 -7.53 0.43 -0.52
C LEU A 111 -7.95 -0.56 0.57
N ARG A 112 -7.63 -0.25 1.83
CA ARG A 112 -7.99 -1.08 2.99
C ARG A 112 -9.51 -1.15 3.15
N GLU A 113 -10.21 -0.04 2.94
CA GLU A 113 -11.68 0.03 3.00
C GLU A 113 -12.33 -0.70 1.83
N ALA A 114 -11.85 -0.49 0.61
CA ALA A 114 -12.35 -1.14 -0.60
C ALA A 114 -12.18 -2.68 -0.56
N MET A 115 -11.14 -3.17 0.11
CA MET A 115 -10.86 -4.61 0.26
C MET A 115 -11.57 -5.27 1.45
N TYR A 116 -12.37 -4.52 2.20
CA TYR A 116 -13.19 -5.08 3.27
C TYR A 116 -14.14 -6.15 2.75
N GLN A 117 -14.20 -7.27 3.45
CA GLN A 117 -15.13 -8.36 3.19
C GLN A 117 -15.96 -8.63 4.43
N GLU A 118 -17.28 -8.67 4.28
CA GLU A 118 -18.18 -9.00 5.38
C GLU A 118 -17.76 -10.30 6.06
N ARG A 119 -17.66 -10.27 7.40
CA ARG A 119 -17.26 -11.39 8.27
C ARG A 119 -15.80 -11.82 8.16
N LYS A 120 -15.05 -11.41 7.14
CA LYS A 120 -13.60 -11.64 7.06
C LYS A 120 -12.81 -10.42 7.56
N GLY A 121 -13.41 -9.23 7.51
CA GLY A 121 -12.75 -7.97 7.78
C GLY A 121 -11.85 -7.54 6.61
N THR A 122 -10.91 -6.65 6.93
CA THR A 122 -9.85 -6.22 6.01
C THR A 122 -8.47 -6.69 6.51
N TRP A 123 -7.46 -6.55 5.67
CA TRP A 123 -6.07 -6.93 5.96
C TRP A 123 -5.44 -6.00 7.01
N TYR A 124 -4.49 -6.49 7.79
CA TYR A 124 -3.74 -5.67 8.77
C TYR A 124 -2.48 -5.08 8.16
N ASN A 125 -1.77 -5.88 7.35
CA ASN A 125 -0.56 -5.49 6.67
C ASN A 125 -0.68 -5.72 5.16
N ALA A 126 0.01 -4.91 4.37
CA ALA A 126 0.18 -5.13 2.94
C ALA A 126 1.63 -4.86 2.54
N ARG A 127 2.11 -5.60 1.54
CA ARG A 127 3.37 -5.36 0.85
C ARG A 127 3.07 -5.16 -0.61
N LEU A 128 3.48 -4.01 -1.15
CA LEU A 128 3.37 -3.74 -2.57
C LEU A 128 4.78 -3.59 -3.14
N THR A 129 5.05 -4.25 -4.26
CA THR A 129 6.35 -4.21 -4.93
C THR A 129 6.15 -3.67 -6.34
N LEU A 130 6.77 -2.51 -6.64
CA LEU A 130 6.78 -1.93 -7.97
C LEU A 130 8.15 -2.15 -8.60
N ASP A 131 8.20 -2.84 -9.72
CA ASP A 131 9.43 -3.03 -10.48
C ASP A 131 9.60 -1.98 -11.58
N ARG A 132 10.80 -1.88 -12.15
CA ARG A 132 11.13 -0.92 -13.22
C ARG A 132 10.31 -1.13 -14.50
N SER A 133 9.72 -2.29 -14.73
CA SER A 133 8.80 -2.52 -15.86
C SER A 133 7.40 -1.95 -15.63
N GLY A 134 7.10 -1.48 -14.43
CA GLY A 134 5.79 -0.97 -14.04
C GLY A 134 4.82 -2.08 -13.61
N GLN A 135 5.29 -3.31 -13.37
CA GLN A 135 4.49 -4.34 -12.72
C GLN A 135 4.41 -4.02 -11.23
N LEU A 136 3.17 -3.96 -10.75
CA LEU A 136 2.87 -3.82 -9.33
C LEU A 136 2.35 -5.16 -8.82
N ASP A 137 3.11 -5.76 -7.92
CA ASP A 137 2.71 -6.93 -7.16
C ASP A 137 2.21 -6.52 -5.77
N ALA A 138 1.22 -7.23 -5.24
CA ALA A 138 0.60 -6.89 -3.97
C ALA A 138 0.27 -8.13 -3.14
N GLU A 139 0.79 -8.16 -1.92
CA GLU A 139 0.58 -9.20 -0.93
C GLU A 139 -0.17 -8.61 0.27
N PHE A 140 -1.25 -9.27 0.71
CA PHE A 140 -2.08 -8.82 1.82
C PHE A 140 -2.06 -9.84 2.95
N ASP A 141 -1.82 -9.35 4.16
CA ASP A 141 -1.69 -10.17 5.36
C ASP A 141 -2.81 -9.82 6.35
N TYR A 142 -3.59 -10.85 6.67
CA TYR A 142 -4.72 -10.79 7.60
C TYR A 142 -4.38 -11.42 8.96
N GLU A 143 -3.23 -12.08 9.07
CA GLU A 143 -2.93 -12.99 10.19
C GLU A 143 -1.90 -12.41 11.16
N ASN A 144 -1.00 -11.53 10.71
CA ASN A 144 0.03 -10.95 11.58
C ASN A 144 -0.43 -9.60 12.16
N PRO A 145 0.00 -9.25 13.38
CA PRO A 145 -0.38 -7.99 13.99
C PRO A 145 0.19 -6.79 13.22
N PRO A 146 -0.54 -5.67 13.14
CA PRO A 146 -0.06 -4.46 12.48
C PRO A 146 1.01 -3.75 13.34
N PHE A 147 1.74 -2.82 12.72
CA PHE A 147 2.74 -1.97 13.36
C PHE A 147 3.82 -2.76 14.10
N ASP A 148 4.27 -3.88 13.50
CA ASP A 148 5.26 -4.78 14.08
C ASP A 148 4.87 -5.34 15.47
N GLY A 149 3.56 -5.39 15.75
CA GLY A 149 3.02 -5.85 17.04
C GLY A 149 2.88 -4.79 18.12
N ASP A 150 3.17 -3.52 17.82
CA ASP A 150 3.09 -2.39 18.77
C ASP A 150 1.75 -1.63 18.72
N ALA A 151 0.75 -2.19 18.05
CA ALA A 151 -0.58 -1.58 17.93
C ALA A 151 -1.23 -1.36 19.30
N ASP A 152 -1.74 -0.15 19.55
CA ASP A 152 -2.55 0.11 20.74
C ASP A 152 -3.81 -0.75 20.75
N ARG A 153 -4.18 -1.28 21.92
CA ARG A 153 -5.36 -2.14 22.07
C ARG A 153 -6.64 -1.43 21.63
N GLY A 154 -6.77 -0.12 21.87
CA GLY A 154 -7.89 0.69 21.43
C GLY A 154 -8.03 0.74 19.91
N LEU A 155 -6.91 0.87 19.18
CA LEU A 155 -6.91 0.84 17.72
C LEU A 155 -7.36 -0.52 17.17
N LEU A 156 -6.93 -1.62 17.78
CA LEU A 156 -7.35 -2.97 17.37
C LEU A 156 -8.84 -3.22 17.63
N ILE A 157 -9.37 -2.75 18.77
CA ILE A 157 -10.81 -2.84 19.06
C ILE A 157 -11.63 -1.94 18.12
N GLU A 158 -11.12 -0.76 17.79
CA GLU A 158 -11.74 0.11 16.80
C GLU A 158 -11.71 -0.52 15.40
N ASP A 159 -10.60 -1.14 15.01
CA ASP A 159 -10.47 -1.85 13.74
C ASP A 159 -11.54 -2.92 13.60
N GLU A 160 -11.75 -3.72 14.64
CA GLU A 160 -12.79 -4.75 14.67
C GLU A 160 -14.21 -4.16 14.63
N ARG A 161 -14.40 -2.94 15.12
CA ARG A 161 -15.68 -2.23 15.02
C ARG A 161 -15.94 -1.71 13.60
N LEU A 162 -14.89 -1.24 12.91
CA LEU A 162 -14.97 -0.70 11.55
C LEU A 162 -15.04 -1.82 10.50
N PHE A 163 -14.28 -2.90 10.71
CA PHE A 163 -14.17 -4.04 9.81
C PHE A 163 -14.48 -5.36 10.55
N PRO A 164 -15.77 -5.64 10.85
CA PRO A 164 -16.15 -6.79 11.66
C PRO A 164 -15.69 -8.13 11.09
N ARG A 165 -15.12 -8.97 11.96
CA ARG A 165 -14.63 -10.31 11.65
C ARG A 165 -15.44 -11.35 12.41
N ASP A 166 -15.70 -12.47 11.76
CA ASP A 166 -16.22 -13.65 12.42
C ASP A 166 -15.15 -14.22 13.35
N ALA A 167 -15.58 -14.94 14.38
CA ALA A 167 -14.68 -15.48 15.38
C ALA A 167 -13.58 -16.36 14.78
N ASP A 168 -13.83 -17.03 13.65
CA ASP A 168 -12.87 -17.89 12.93
C ASP A 168 -11.84 -17.10 12.12
N SER A 169 -12.21 -15.90 11.62
CA SER A 169 -11.33 -15.01 10.85
C SER A 169 -10.52 -14.07 11.73
N LEU A 170 -10.81 -14.00 13.02
CA LEU A 170 -10.10 -13.17 13.97
C LEU A 170 -8.81 -13.89 14.43
N PRO A 171 -7.61 -13.30 14.29
CA PRO A 171 -6.36 -13.93 14.70
C PRO A 171 -6.25 -14.14 16.22
N ASP A 172 -5.49 -15.15 16.66
CA ASP A 172 -5.30 -15.53 18.07
C ASP A 172 -4.75 -14.42 18.96
N TRP A 173 -3.91 -13.55 18.42
CA TRP A 173 -3.34 -12.42 19.15
C TRP A 173 -4.35 -11.29 19.38
N HIS A 174 -5.50 -11.30 18.72
CA HIS A 174 -6.40 -10.16 18.72
C HIS A 174 -7.08 -9.96 20.10
N PRO A 175 -7.10 -8.74 20.65
CA PRO A 175 -7.62 -8.48 22.00
C PRO A 175 -9.10 -8.82 22.18
N SER A 176 -9.89 -8.90 21.10
CA SER A 176 -11.30 -9.33 21.16
C SER A 176 -11.48 -10.84 21.39
N ARG A 177 -10.42 -11.66 21.27
CA ARG A 177 -10.45 -13.08 21.64
C ARG A 177 -10.33 -13.30 23.15
N GLU A 178 -9.67 -12.38 23.84
CA GLU A 178 -9.53 -12.39 25.29
C GLU A 178 -10.85 -11.90 25.92
N ARG A 179 -11.78 -12.83 26.18
CA ARG A 179 -13.00 -12.55 26.96
C ARG A 179 -12.79 -12.77 28.45
#